data_AF-A0A812RII2-F1
#
_entry.id   AF-A0A812RII2-F1
#
_cell.length_a   1.000
_cell.length_b   1.000
_cell.length_c   1.000
_cell.angle_alpha   90.00
_cell.angle_beta   90.00
_cell.angle_gamma   90.00
#
_symmetry.space_group_name_H-M   'P 1'
#
loop_
_entity.id
_entity.type
_entity.pdbx_description
1 polymer ?
#
loop_
_entity_poly.entity_id
_entity_poly.type
_entity_poly.pdbx_seq_one_letter_code
_entity_poly.pdbx_strand_id
1 'polypeptide(L)'
;MSKRDYYEVLGINRDASDEELKKAYRRLAMKFHPDRNSDDPDSDDKFKEASEAYEILSEREKRRAYDQFGHAGVDPNQGGGQGFEGNFGDIFGDVFGDIFGGGRGGRSANGMSRGSDLRYNMQLDLEQAVSGDTVEVRIPVLTTCEDCDGSGAAPGTTPSTCPDCQGAGQIRVSQGFFSLQQTCPRCRGQGRIVSDPCRKCSGAGRAEKRKTLSVKVPAGVDTGDRIRLSGEGEAGMNGGPPGDLYVQIDVREHAIFSRDGRNLYCEVPISIVDAALGGELEVPTLDGRVKLKIPTETQTGKIFRLRGKGVTPVRGGGVGDLLCKVVVETPVKLTDRQKELLQELKALTESSDLQLGAAFEHASSTALGADAGELAGVGALGIVISPFAQAKPEDFEVVIDFTAPQATLSLAEFCSREGKAMVIGTTGFTDAELKQLERAADQVPLFMSPNMSVGVNLTFKLIEMAARALGDDVDVEVIEAHHRHKVDAPSGTAVHMGKVLAEALDRDLEKDAIYGRQGITGARERNTIGFSTIRGGDVVGEHTVMFIGDGERLEITHRASSRMNFALGALRAVRHIHNKAPGKYSMQTLLDI
;
A
#
# COMPACT_ATOMS: atom_id res chain seq x y z
N MET A 1 -17.36 2.41 -41.51
CA MET A 1 -16.36 3.38 -41.02
C MET A 1 -15.09 2.60 -40.76
N SER A 2 -13.93 3.03 -41.25
CA SER A 2 -12.65 2.35 -40.97
C SER A 2 -12.34 2.46 -39.48
N LYS A 3 -11.93 1.36 -38.83
CA LYS A 3 -11.45 1.38 -37.44
C LYS A 3 -10.29 2.37 -37.30
N ARG A 4 -10.24 3.12 -36.20
CA ARG A 4 -9.18 4.10 -35.90
C ARG A 4 -7.85 3.41 -35.63
N ASP A 5 -6.74 4.07 -35.91
CA ASP A 5 -5.41 3.52 -35.64
C ASP A 5 -5.17 3.36 -34.13
N TYR A 6 -4.63 2.23 -33.67
CA TYR A 6 -4.47 1.94 -32.24
C TYR A 6 -3.47 2.88 -31.55
N TYR A 7 -2.48 3.42 -32.27
CA TYR A 7 -1.57 4.44 -31.75
C TYR A 7 -2.30 5.78 -31.56
N GLU A 8 -3.23 6.13 -32.47
CA GLU A 8 -4.10 7.32 -32.32
C GLU A 8 -5.10 7.17 -31.18
N VAL A 9 -5.65 5.97 -30.98
CA VAL A 9 -6.57 5.68 -29.86
C VAL A 9 -5.86 5.89 -28.52
N LEU A 10 -4.63 5.40 -28.39
CA LEU A 10 -3.83 5.57 -27.17
C LEU A 10 -3.16 6.95 -27.06
N GLY A 11 -3.13 7.72 -28.15
CA GLY A 11 -2.52 9.05 -28.22
C GLY A 11 -1.00 9.01 -28.06
N ILE A 12 -0.36 8.01 -28.66
CA ILE A 12 1.09 7.77 -28.64
C ILE A 12 1.63 7.66 -30.06
N ASN A 13 2.94 7.79 -30.21
CA ASN A 13 3.61 7.64 -31.50
C ASN A 13 3.99 6.16 -31.76
N ARG A 14 4.25 5.80 -33.02
CA ARG A 14 4.53 4.40 -33.42
C ARG A 14 5.83 3.84 -32.84
N ASP A 15 6.77 4.73 -32.53
CA ASP A 15 8.06 4.45 -31.88
C ASP A 15 7.99 4.43 -30.35
N ALA A 16 6.78 4.56 -29.76
CA ALA A 16 6.60 4.57 -28.31
C ALA A 16 7.12 3.28 -27.64
N SER A 17 7.78 3.48 -26.50
CA SER A 17 8.25 2.42 -25.62
C SER A 17 7.10 1.70 -24.90
N ASP A 18 7.36 0.48 -24.41
CA ASP A 18 6.37 -0.31 -23.65
C ASP A 18 5.91 0.43 -22.37
N GLU A 19 6.78 1.24 -21.78
CA GLU A 19 6.45 2.08 -20.62
C GLU A 19 5.48 3.21 -20.98
N GLU A 20 5.70 3.89 -22.12
CA GLU A 20 4.81 4.93 -22.63
C GLU A 20 3.44 4.37 -23.02
N LEU A 21 3.42 3.20 -23.66
CA LEU A 21 2.19 2.44 -23.97
C LEU A 21 1.37 2.17 -22.70
N LYS A 22 2.02 1.60 -21.67
CA LYS A 22 1.37 1.25 -20.39
C LYS A 22 0.90 2.49 -19.62
N LYS A 23 1.59 3.62 -19.74
CA LYS A 23 1.22 4.89 -19.12
C LYS A 23 0.02 5.53 -19.84
N ALA A 24 0.01 5.50 -21.17
CA ALA A 24 -1.08 6.01 -21.99
C ALA A 24 -2.39 5.23 -21.78
N TYR A 25 -2.31 3.90 -21.75
CA TYR A 25 -3.45 3.04 -21.46
C TYR A 25 -4.02 3.31 -20.06
N ARG A 26 -3.18 3.34 -19.02
CA ARG A 26 -3.65 3.63 -17.64
C ARG A 26 -4.36 4.98 -17.52
N ARG A 27 -3.89 6.00 -18.25
CA ARG A 27 -4.54 7.32 -18.29
C ARG A 27 -5.94 7.26 -18.92
N LEU A 28 -6.09 6.53 -20.03
CA LEU A 28 -7.37 6.39 -20.73
C LEU A 28 -8.33 5.46 -19.97
N ALA A 29 -7.84 4.36 -19.42
CA ALA A 29 -8.61 3.42 -18.62
C ALA A 29 -9.18 4.09 -17.35
N MET A 30 -8.42 4.96 -16.68
CA MET A 30 -8.94 5.74 -15.55
C MET A 30 -9.92 6.84 -15.98
N LYS A 31 -9.73 7.42 -17.17
CA LYS A 31 -10.57 8.49 -17.70
C LYS A 31 -11.93 7.98 -18.19
N PHE A 32 -11.98 6.78 -18.75
CA PHE A 32 -13.19 6.18 -19.34
C PHE A 32 -13.72 4.97 -18.55
N HIS A 33 -13.29 4.78 -17.30
CA HIS A 33 -13.73 3.66 -16.48
C HIS A 33 -15.27 3.67 -16.29
N PRO A 34 -15.97 2.54 -16.51
CA PRO A 34 -17.43 2.46 -16.42
C PRO A 34 -17.99 2.97 -15.08
N ASP A 35 -17.35 2.59 -13.97
CA ASP A 35 -17.80 3.01 -12.62
C ASP A 35 -17.64 4.51 -12.32
N ARG A 36 -16.81 5.23 -13.08
CA ARG A 36 -16.55 6.66 -12.86
C ARG A 36 -17.30 7.57 -13.82
N ASN A 37 -17.79 7.04 -14.93
CA ASN A 37 -18.49 7.78 -15.98
C ASN A 37 -19.77 7.05 -16.39
N SER A 38 -20.67 6.81 -15.42
CA SER A 38 -21.95 6.13 -15.64
C SER A 38 -22.94 6.91 -16.52
N ASP A 39 -22.70 8.21 -16.70
CA ASP A 39 -23.65 9.14 -17.33
C ASP A 39 -23.24 9.51 -18.79
N ASP A 40 -22.08 9.06 -19.26
CA ASP A 40 -21.60 9.29 -20.64
C ASP A 40 -21.73 8.00 -21.47
N PRO A 41 -22.70 7.93 -22.41
CA PRO A 41 -22.94 6.74 -23.23
C PRO A 41 -21.75 6.39 -24.15
N ASP A 42 -20.83 7.33 -24.42
CA ASP A 42 -19.65 7.08 -25.27
C ASP A 42 -18.43 6.57 -24.46
N SER A 43 -18.50 6.54 -23.13
CA SER A 43 -17.35 6.14 -22.28
C SER A 43 -17.04 4.65 -22.40
N ASP A 44 -18.07 3.81 -22.52
CA ASP A 44 -17.90 2.35 -22.66
C ASP A 44 -17.22 1.98 -23.98
N ASP A 45 -17.62 2.63 -25.09
CA ASP A 45 -17.01 2.41 -26.41
C ASP A 45 -15.54 2.88 -26.45
N LYS A 46 -15.23 4.03 -25.86
CA LYS A 46 -13.84 4.54 -25.76
C LYS A 46 -12.97 3.67 -24.85
N PHE A 47 -13.55 3.09 -23.80
CA PHE A 47 -12.85 2.16 -22.92
C PHE A 47 -12.55 0.82 -23.61
N LYS A 48 -13.50 0.29 -24.36
CA LYS A 48 -13.33 -0.91 -25.20
C LYS A 48 -12.27 -0.68 -26.28
N GLU A 49 -12.34 0.44 -26.99
CA GLU A 49 -11.37 0.80 -28.04
C GLU A 49 -9.94 0.93 -27.48
N ALA A 50 -9.77 1.58 -26.31
CA ALA A 50 -8.47 1.70 -25.65
C ALA A 50 -7.92 0.37 -25.12
N SER A 51 -8.81 -0.55 -24.70
CA SER A 51 -8.41 -1.89 -24.22
C SER A 51 -8.00 -2.80 -25.37
N GLU A 52 -8.72 -2.77 -26.50
CA GLU A 52 -8.36 -3.47 -27.74
C GLU A 52 -7.00 -2.97 -28.26
N ALA A 53 -6.79 -1.65 -28.28
CA ALA A 53 -5.51 -1.05 -28.69
C ALA A 53 -4.34 -1.50 -27.81
N TYR A 54 -4.53 -1.55 -26.48
CA TYR A 54 -3.49 -1.98 -25.55
C TYR A 54 -3.20 -3.48 -25.67
N GLU A 55 -4.21 -4.33 -25.86
CA GLU A 55 -4.03 -5.77 -26.04
C GLU A 55 -3.17 -6.07 -27.28
N ILE A 56 -3.46 -5.42 -28.40
CA ILE A 56 -2.70 -5.60 -29.65
C ILE A 56 -1.29 -5.04 -29.55
N LEU A 57 -1.12 -3.84 -29.00
CA LEU A 57 0.19 -3.16 -28.97
C LEU A 57 1.10 -3.60 -27.83
N SER A 58 0.58 -4.24 -26.77
CA SER A 58 1.39 -4.72 -25.63
C SER A 58 2.06 -6.06 -25.90
N GLU A 59 1.55 -6.87 -26.83
CA GLU A 59 2.18 -8.11 -27.27
C GLU A 59 3.07 -7.87 -28.48
N ARG A 60 4.37 -8.19 -28.36
CA ARG A 60 5.38 -7.91 -29.39
C ARG A 60 5.04 -8.53 -30.76
N GLU A 61 4.45 -9.72 -30.77
CA GLU A 61 4.05 -10.42 -32.00
C GLU A 61 2.81 -9.80 -32.65
N LYS A 62 1.78 -9.48 -31.86
CA LYS A 62 0.57 -8.78 -32.33
C LYS A 62 0.86 -7.36 -32.81
N ARG A 63 1.73 -6.62 -32.10
CA ARG A 63 2.21 -5.29 -32.52
C ARG A 63 2.92 -5.36 -33.88
N ARG A 64 3.78 -6.37 -34.08
CA ARG A 64 4.47 -6.57 -35.36
C ARG A 64 3.49 -6.90 -36.50
N ALA A 65 2.51 -7.77 -36.24
CA ALA A 65 1.47 -8.09 -37.22
C ALA A 65 0.61 -6.87 -37.58
N TYR A 66 0.24 -6.07 -36.57
CA TYR A 66 -0.49 -4.81 -36.75
C TYR A 66 0.32 -3.76 -37.52
N ASP A 67 1.61 -3.60 -37.20
CA ASP A 67 2.48 -2.65 -37.88
C ASP A 67 2.70 -3.02 -39.36
N GLN A 68 2.65 -4.32 -39.70
CA GLN A 68 2.86 -4.83 -41.06
C GLN A 68 1.58 -4.90 -41.90
N PHE A 69 0.44 -5.24 -41.31
CA PHE A 69 -0.82 -5.52 -42.03
C PHE A 69 -2.02 -4.67 -41.56
N GLY A 70 -1.81 -3.74 -40.63
CA GLY A 70 -2.87 -2.94 -40.03
C GLY A 70 -3.88 -3.79 -39.26
N HIS A 71 -5.12 -3.30 -39.14
CA HIS A 71 -6.21 -4.02 -38.47
C HIS A 71 -6.48 -5.43 -39.04
N ALA A 72 -6.14 -5.69 -40.31
CA ALA A 72 -6.32 -7.00 -40.92
C ALA A 72 -5.34 -8.07 -40.38
N GLY A 73 -4.18 -7.68 -39.85
CA GLY A 73 -3.20 -8.60 -39.27
C GLY A 73 -3.57 -9.13 -37.88
N VAL A 74 -4.59 -8.55 -37.26
CA VAL A 74 -4.98 -8.83 -35.87
C VAL A 74 -6.50 -9.02 -35.71
N ASP A 75 -7.26 -9.03 -36.80
CA ASP A 75 -8.71 -9.28 -36.80
C ASP A 75 -9.01 -10.78 -36.57
N PRO A 76 -9.63 -11.16 -35.44
CA PRO A 76 -9.96 -12.56 -35.14
C PRO A 76 -10.96 -13.17 -36.13
N ASN A 77 -11.75 -12.34 -36.81
CA ASN A 77 -12.81 -12.78 -37.73
C ASN A 77 -12.39 -12.75 -39.21
N GLN A 78 -11.16 -12.32 -39.52
CA GLN A 78 -10.64 -12.26 -40.89
C GLN A 78 -9.40 -13.14 -41.10
N GLY A 79 -9.11 -14.05 -40.17
CA GLY A 79 -8.06 -15.07 -40.25
C GLY A 79 -8.46 -16.32 -41.06
N GLY A 80 -8.86 -16.12 -42.32
CA GLY A 80 -8.99 -17.19 -43.31
C GLY A 80 -7.69 -17.41 -44.07
N GLY A 81 -6.75 -18.14 -43.47
CA GLY A 81 -5.56 -18.65 -44.16
C GLY A 81 -4.31 -17.78 -44.09
N GLN A 82 -3.21 -18.43 -43.68
CA GLN A 82 -1.79 -18.02 -43.74
C GLN A 82 -1.29 -16.91 -42.80
N GLY A 83 -0.54 -17.36 -41.78
CA GLY A 83 0.71 -16.76 -41.27
C GLY A 83 0.55 -15.54 -40.36
N PHE A 84 1.23 -15.33 -39.23
CA PHE A 84 2.56 -15.71 -38.74
C PHE A 84 2.54 -15.32 -37.22
N GLU A 85 3.24 -15.91 -36.25
CA GLU A 85 4.49 -16.67 -36.24
C GLU A 85 4.64 -17.37 -34.88
N GLY A 86 5.40 -18.45 -34.85
CA GLY A 86 5.70 -19.19 -33.63
C GLY A 86 6.42 -20.52 -33.86
N ASN A 87 7.14 -20.70 -34.98
CA ASN A 87 8.35 -21.52 -35.16
C ASN A 87 8.67 -21.67 -36.68
N PHE A 88 9.29 -20.66 -37.30
CA PHE A 88 9.62 -20.66 -38.73
C PHE A 88 11.06 -21.13 -39.07
N GLY A 89 11.77 -21.71 -38.09
CA GLY A 89 13.07 -22.38 -38.29
C GLY A 89 12.97 -23.90 -38.52
N ASP A 90 11.95 -24.56 -37.98
CA ASP A 90 11.83 -26.03 -38.01
C ASP A 90 10.70 -26.55 -38.91
N ILE A 91 9.73 -25.71 -39.29
CA ILE A 91 8.54 -26.14 -40.06
C ILE A 91 8.77 -26.10 -41.58
N PHE A 92 9.78 -25.37 -42.07
CA PHE A 92 10.19 -25.38 -43.48
C PHE A 92 11.27 -26.42 -43.82
N GLY A 93 11.85 -27.08 -42.82
CA GLY A 93 12.79 -28.20 -43.01
C GLY A 93 12.09 -29.55 -43.20
N ASP A 94 11.05 -29.83 -42.41
CA ASP A 94 10.42 -31.16 -42.36
C ASP A 94 9.28 -31.38 -43.35
N VAL A 95 8.67 -30.32 -43.90
CA VAL A 95 7.56 -30.47 -44.87
C VAL A 95 8.00 -30.36 -46.33
N PHE A 96 9.15 -29.72 -46.60
CA PHE A 96 9.75 -29.68 -47.94
C PHE A 96 10.87 -30.73 -48.17
N GLY A 97 11.35 -31.36 -47.11
CA GLY A 97 12.26 -32.51 -47.19
C GLY A 97 11.58 -33.82 -47.59
N ASP A 98 10.33 -34.04 -47.18
CA ASP A 98 9.62 -35.31 -47.37
C ASP A 98 8.90 -35.46 -48.74
N ILE A 99 8.83 -34.39 -49.54
CA ILE A 99 8.24 -34.42 -50.90
C ILE A 99 9.29 -34.47 -52.01
N PHE A 100 10.55 -34.06 -51.77
CA PHE A 100 11.61 -34.04 -52.79
C PHE A 100 12.89 -34.82 -52.42
N GLY A 101 12.90 -35.58 -51.31
CA GLY A 101 14.00 -36.45 -50.91
C GLY A 101 13.65 -37.94 -50.98
N GLY A 102 14.08 -38.63 -52.04
CA GLY A 102 13.94 -40.09 -52.12
C GLY A 102 14.73 -40.80 -51.02
N GLY A 103 14.05 -41.56 -50.15
CA GLY A 103 14.76 -42.24 -49.06
C GLY A 103 13.92 -43.08 -48.09
N ARG A 104 13.22 -44.11 -48.60
CA ARG A 104 13.08 -45.43 -47.93
C ARG A 104 12.60 -45.44 -46.46
N GLY A 105 11.28 -45.49 -46.25
CA GLY A 105 10.69 -45.77 -44.93
C GLY A 105 9.19 -46.05 -44.96
N GLY A 106 8.75 -47.12 -45.64
CA GLY A 106 7.35 -47.54 -45.65
C GLY A 106 6.84 -47.89 -44.25
N ARG A 107 6.15 -46.96 -43.59
CA ARG A 107 5.28 -47.28 -42.46
C ARG A 107 3.99 -47.89 -43.03
N SER A 108 3.94 -49.21 -42.99
CA SER A 108 2.72 -49.99 -43.18
C SER A 108 1.58 -49.37 -42.37
N ALA A 109 0.54 -48.87 -43.05
CA ALA A 109 -0.72 -48.42 -42.44
C ALA A 109 -1.55 -49.58 -41.85
N ASN A 110 -0.96 -50.78 -41.78
CA ASN A 110 -1.57 -52.00 -41.28
C ASN A 110 -0.81 -52.59 -40.07
N GLY A 111 -0.01 -51.78 -39.36
CA GLY A 111 0.68 -52.18 -38.14
C GLY A 111 -0.15 -51.95 -36.88
N MET A 112 0.00 -52.83 -35.89
CA MET A 112 -0.42 -52.60 -34.50
C MET A 112 -0.08 -51.16 -34.08
N SER A 113 -1.07 -50.33 -33.79
CA SER A 113 -0.84 -48.96 -33.33
C SER A 113 -0.95 -48.92 -31.81
N ARG A 114 0.05 -48.34 -31.15
CA ARG A 114 -0.03 -48.04 -29.72
C ARG A 114 -1.24 -47.15 -29.44
N GLY A 115 -1.88 -47.34 -28.29
CA GLY A 115 -2.94 -46.47 -27.82
C GLY A 115 -2.44 -45.08 -27.45
N SER A 116 -3.34 -44.11 -27.42
CA SER A 116 -3.03 -42.74 -27.04
C SER A 116 -2.72 -42.63 -25.55
N ASP A 117 -1.76 -41.78 -25.21
CA ASP A 117 -1.50 -41.42 -23.83
C ASP A 117 -2.62 -40.50 -23.31
N LEU A 118 -2.98 -40.64 -22.04
CA LEU A 118 -3.99 -39.83 -21.36
C LEU A 118 -3.32 -38.86 -20.40
N ARG A 119 -3.96 -37.69 -20.21
CA ARG A 119 -3.55 -36.71 -19.21
C ARG A 119 -4.69 -36.47 -18.24
N TYR A 120 -4.42 -36.61 -16.95
CA TYR A 120 -5.35 -36.27 -15.88
C TYR A 120 -4.72 -35.20 -14.99
N ASN A 121 -5.41 -34.07 -14.81
CA ASN A 121 -4.95 -33.05 -13.87
C ASN A 121 -5.53 -33.37 -12.49
N MET A 122 -4.66 -33.68 -11.54
CA MET A 122 -5.02 -33.96 -10.15
C MET A 122 -4.74 -32.73 -9.31
N GLN A 123 -5.77 -32.21 -8.65
CA GLN A 123 -5.62 -31.16 -7.66
C GLN A 123 -5.33 -31.75 -6.28
N LEU A 124 -4.31 -31.20 -5.61
CA LEU A 124 -3.93 -31.59 -4.26
C LEU A 124 -3.89 -30.37 -3.35
N ASP A 125 -4.22 -30.56 -2.08
CA ASP A 125 -3.93 -29.56 -1.06
C ASP A 125 -2.44 -29.62 -0.69
N LEU A 126 -1.89 -28.53 -0.15
CA LEU A 126 -0.45 -28.43 0.16
C LEU A 126 -0.01 -29.52 1.14
N GLU A 127 -0.83 -29.84 2.14
CA GLU A 127 -0.59 -30.89 3.13
C GLU A 127 -0.44 -32.27 2.47
N GLN A 128 -1.31 -32.59 1.50
CA GLN A 128 -1.25 -33.83 0.74
C GLN A 128 -0.01 -33.89 -0.15
N ALA A 129 0.34 -32.76 -0.78
CA ALA A 129 1.53 -32.66 -1.61
C ALA A 129 2.83 -32.82 -0.79
N VAL A 130 2.87 -32.31 0.45
CA VAL A 130 4.04 -32.44 1.34
C VAL A 130 4.16 -33.82 1.97
N SER A 131 3.06 -34.36 2.52
CA SER A 131 3.07 -35.65 3.23
C SER A 131 3.04 -36.87 2.31
N GLY A 132 2.56 -36.69 1.07
CA GLY A 132 2.26 -37.77 0.14
C GLY A 132 0.91 -38.43 0.46
N ASP A 133 0.20 -38.86 -0.56
CA ASP A 133 -1.13 -39.43 -0.42
C ASP A 133 -1.36 -40.55 -1.45
N THR A 134 -2.38 -41.38 -1.23
CA THR A 134 -2.84 -42.38 -2.20
C THR A 134 -4.26 -42.03 -2.63
N VAL A 135 -4.38 -41.44 -3.81
CA VAL A 135 -5.64 -40.88 -4.31
C VAL A 135 -6.25 -41.79 -5.37
N GLU A 136 -7.54 -42.12 -5.23
CA GLU A 136 -8.28 -42.84 -6.26
C GLU A 136 -8.80 -41.88 -7.34
N VAL A 137 -8.40 -42.10 -8.59
CA VAL A 137 -8.90 -41.34 -9.75
C VAL A 137 -9.81 -42.21 -10.59
N ARG A 138 -10.91 -41.61 -11.08
CA ARG A 138 -11.85 -42.26 -11.99
C ARG A 138 -11.76 -41.59 -13.34
N ILE A 139 -11.31 -42.34 -14.34
CA ILE A 139 -11.13 -41.82 -15.70
C ILE A 139 -11.92 -42.65 -16.71
N PRO A 140 -12.54 -42.00 -17.72
CA PRO A 140 -13.05 -42.70 -18.88
C PRO A 140 -11.87 -43.11 -19.77
N VAL A 141 -11.83 -44.38 -20.16
CA VAL A 141 -10.80 -44.94 -21.05
C VAL A 141 -11.46 -45.84 -22.10
N LEU A 142 -11.03 -45.73 -23.35
CA LEU A 142 -11.35 -46.68 -24.42
C LEU A 142 -10.53 -47.95 -24.21
N THR A 143 -11.19 -48.98 -23.68
CA THR A 143 -10.62 -50.31 -23.53
C THR A 143 -10.89 -51.17 -24.76
N THR A 144 -10.12 -52.23 -24.95
CA THR A 144 -10.41 -53.25 -25.96
C THR A 144 -11.83 -53.79 -25.74
N CYS A 145 -12.63 -53.83 -26.81
CA CYS A 145 -14.01 -54.27 -26.71
C CYS A 145 -14.08 -55.77 -26.36
N GLU A 146 -14.54 -56.08 -25.16
CA GLU A 146 -14.64 -57.46 -24.63
C GLU A 146 -15.46 -58.40 -25.55
N ASP A 147 -16.47 -57.87 -26.25
CA ASP A 147 -17.37 -58.68 -27.09
C ASP A 147 -16.73 -59.11 -28.42
N CYS A 148 -15.74 -58.37 -28.92
CA CYS A 148 -15.09 -58.67 -30.21
C CYS A 148 -13.57 -58.81 -30.11
N ASP A 149 -13.01 -58.75 -28.90
CA ASP A 149 -11.59 -58.82 -28.59
C ASP A 149 -10.73 -57.91 -29.50
N GLY A 150 -11.22 -56.70 -29.77
CA GLY A 150 -10.52 -55.73 -30.62
C GLY A 150 -10.66 -55.92 -32.13
N SER A 151 -11.32 -56.99 -32.58
CA SER A 151 -11.48 -57.29 -34.03
C SER A 151 -12.48 -56.38 -34.76
N GLY A 152 -13.37 -55.72 -34.02
CA GLY A 152 -14.47 -54.91 -34.57
C GLY A 152 -15.62 -55.72 -35.17
N ALA A 153 -15.49 -57.04 -35.31
CA ALA A 153 -16.52 -57.93 -35.85
C ALA A 153 -17.49 -58.44 -34.77
N ALA A 154 -18.72 -58.79 -35.17
CA ALA A 154 -19.69 -59.42 -34.26
C ALA A 154 -19.15 -60.77 -33.71
N PRO A 155 -19.54 -61.18 -32.49
CA PRO A 155 -19.12 -62.45 -31.92
C PRO A 155 -19.42 -63.62 -32.89
N GLY A 156 -18.40 -64.44 -33.20
CA GLY A 156 -18.52 -65.57 -34.12
C GLY A 156 -18.29 -65.24 -35.60
N THR A 157 -18.09 -63.96 -35.97
CA THR A 157 -17.65 -63.56 -37.32
C THR A 157 -16.20 -63.06 -37.27
N THR A 158 -15.48 -63.18 -38.39
CA THR A 158 -14.09 -62.73 -38.49
C THR A 158 -13.96 -61.69 -39.61
N PRO A 159 -13.16 -60.63 -39.43
CA PRO A 159 -12.88 -59.68 -40.51
C PRO A 159 -12.23 -60.39 -41.69
N SER A 160 -12.79 -60.22 -42.89
CA SER A 160 -12.24 -60.80 -44.11
C SER A 160 -11.13 -59.91 -44.67
N THR A 161 -10.13 -60.50 -45.33
CA THR A 161 -9.08 -59.70 -46.00
C THR A 161 -9.71 -58.92 -47.15
N CYS A 162 -9.42 -57.62 -47.22
CA CYS A 162 -9.96 -56.77 -48.28
C CYS A 162 -9.46 -57.26 -49.64
N PRO A 163 -10.33 -57.67 -50.58
CA PRO A 163 -9.91 -58.25 -51.86
C PRO A 163 -9.25 -57.23 -52.79
N ASP A 164 -9.58 -55.93 -52.66
CA ASP A 164 -9.08 -54.87 -53.54
C ASP A 164 -7.62 -54.47 -53.23
N CYS A 165 -7.22 -54.55 -51.96
CA CYS A 165 -5.86 -54.25 -51.53
C CYS A 165 -5.09 -55.49 -51.04
N GLN A 166 -5.75 -56.66 -51.01
CA GLN A 166 -5.20 -57.91 -50.50
C GLN A 166 -4.54 -57.80 -49.12
N GLY A 167 -5.14 -56.99 -48.23
CA GLY A 167 -4.60 -56.74 -46.90
C GLY A 167 -3.56 -55.62 -46.81
N ALA A 168 -3.17 -54.98 -47.91
CA ALA A 168 -2.19 -53.89 -47.89
C ALA A 168 -2.76 -52.56 -47.35
N GLY A 169 -4.09 -52.40 -47.29
CA GLY A 169 -4.77 -51.17 -46.88
C GLY A 169 -4.65 -50.01 -47.87
N GLN A 170 -3.76 -50.10 -48.85
CA GLN A 170 -3.54 -49.10 -49.89
C GLN A 170 -3.57 -49.79 -51.25
N ILE A 171 -4.03 -49.06 -52.27
CA ILE A 171 -4.03 -49.51 -53.66
C ILE A 171 -3.15 -48.58 -54.48
N ARG A 172 -2.37 -49.15 -55.39
CA ARG A 172 -1.55 -48.38 -56.32
C ARG A 172 -2.39 -48.09 -57.56
N VAL A 173 -2.68 -46.81 -57.82
CA VAL A 173 -3.33 -46.39 -59.06
C VAL A 173 -2.25 -45.85 -59.98
N SER A 174 -2.13 -46.49 -61.15
CA SER A 174 -1.24 -46.05 -62.21
C SER A 174 -2.05 -45.40 -63.32
N GLN A 175 -1.74 -44.14 -63.64
CA GLN A 175 -2.17 -43.49 -64.86
C GLN A 175 -0.92 -43.06 -65.62
N GLY A 176 -0.63 -43.74 -66.73
CA GLY A 176 0.59 -43.51 -67.51
C GLY A 176 1.86 -43.84 -66.72
N PHE A 177 2.85 -42.94 -66.77
CA PHE A 177 4.17 -43.11 -66.15
C PHE A 177 4.23 -42.69 -64.66
N PHE A 178 3.12 -42.25 -64.07
CA PHE A 178 3.00 -41.92 -62.66
C PHE A 178 2.17 -42.98 -61.93
N SER A 179 2.70 -43.53 -60.82
CA SER A 179 1.94 -44.37 -59.89
C SER A 179 1.73 -43.62 -58.58
N LEU A 180 0.49 -43.32 -58.24
CA LEU A 180 0.12 -42.75 -56.95
C LEU A 180 -0.41 -43.86 -56.04
N GLN A 181 0.13 -43.93 -54.84
CA GLN A 181 -0.37 -44.82 -53.79
C GLN A 181 -1.49 -44.09 -53.07
N GLN A 182 -2.69 -44.66 -53.09
CA GLN A 182 -3.84 -44.10 -52.39
C GLN A 182 -4.40 -45.10 -51.39
N THR A 183 -5.01 -44.59 -50.31
CA THR A 183 -5.73 -45.42 -49.35
C THR A 183 -6.83 -46.21 -50.07
N CYS A 184 -6.93 -47.51 -49.79
CA CYS A 184 -7.93 -48.36 -50.42
C CYS A 184 -9.34 -47.84 -50.07
N PRO A 185 -10.18 -47.44 -51.05
CA PRO A 185 -11.49 -46.86 -50.77
C PRO A 185 -12.47 -47.88 -50.17
N ARG A 186 -12.27 -49.18 -50.45
CA ARG A 186 -13.13 -50.27 -50.00
C ARG A 186 -12.97 -50.60 -48.51
N CYS A 187 -11.74 -50.65 -48.00
CA CYS A 187 -11.48 -50.89 -46.57
C CYS A 187 -11.03 -49.64 -45.81
N ARG A 188 -11.02 -48.47 -46.48
CA ARG A 188 -10.57 -47.18 -45.92
C ARG A 188 -9.24 -47.26 -45.18
N GLY A 189 -8.27 -48.00 -45.71
CA GLY A 189 -6.95 -48.14 -45.09
C GLY A 189 -6.75 -49.35 -44.17
N GLN A 190 -7.82 -50.01 -43.71
CA GLN A 190 -7.74 -51.03 -42.65
C GLN A 190 -7.21 -52.40 -43.10
N GLY A 191 -7.08 -52.66 -44.41
CA GLY A 191 -6.64 -53.95 -44.96
C GLY A 191 -7.66 -55.10 -44.78
N ARG A 192 -8.65 -54.96 -43.91
CA ARG A 192 -9.72 -55.92 -43.66
C ARG A 192 -11.08 -55.28 -43.83
N ILE A 193 -12.10 -56.09 -44.10
CA ILE A 193 -13.50 -55.68 -44.21
C ILE A 193 -14.28 -56.41 -43.13
N VAL A 194 -14.90 -55.63 -42.25
CA VAL A 194 -15.83 -56.12 -41.24
C VAL A 194 -17.23 -56.11 -41.85
N SER A 195 -17.72 -57.27 -42.26
CA SER A 195 -19.06 -57.42 -42.85
C SER A 195 -20.17 -57.23 -41.81
N ASP A 196 -19.95 -57.74 -40.61
CA ASP A 196 -20.88 -57.68 -39.48
C ASP A 196 -20.23 -56.90 -38.32
N PRO A 197 -20.49 -55.58 -38.18
CA PRO A 197 -19.88 -54.78 -37.13
C PRO A 197 -20.37 -55.20 -35.74
N CYS A 198 -19.45 -55.24 -34.78
CA CYS A 198 -19.77 -55.49 -33.38
C CYS A 198 -20.77 -54.44 -32.86
N ARG A 199 -21.85 -54.88 -32.21
CA ARG A 199 -22.92 -53.98 -31.72
C ARG A 199 -22.47 -53.07 -30.57
N LYS A 200 -21.51 -53.51 -29.75
CA LYS A 200 -21.04 -52.77 -28.55
C LYS A 200 -20.07 -51.64 -28.88
N CYS A 201 -19.23 -51.81 -29.90
CA CYS A 201 -18.27 -50.79 -30.35
C CYS A 201 -18.56 -50.24 -31.76
N SER A 202 -19.67 -50.64 -32.38
CA SER A 202 -20.07 -50.25 -33.75
C SER A 202 -18.98 -50.43 -34.80
N GLY A 203 -18.16 -51.48 -34.66
CA GLY A 203 -17.03 -51.76 -35.58
C GLY A 203 -15.70 -51.09 -35.22
N ALA A 204 -15.62 -50.29 -34.15
CA ALA A 204 -14.41 -49.55 -33.76
C ALA A 204 -13.35 -50.40 -33.04
N GLY A 205 -13.70 -51.60 -32.56
CA GLY A 205 -12.81 -52.50 -31.81
C GLY A 205 -12.49 -52.07 -30.37
N ARG A 206 -12.90 -50.86 -29.95
CA ARG A 206 -12.71 -50.33 -28.59
C ARG A 206 -14.02 -49.77 -28.05
N ALA A 207 -14.19 -49.83 -26.74
CA ALA A 207 -15.38 -49.32 -26.05
C ALA A 207 -14.97 -48.53 -24.79
N GLU A 208 -15.69 -47.44 -24.52
CA GLU A 208 -15.47 -46.61 -23.34
C GLU A 208 -15.86 -47.36 -22.06
N LYS A 209 -14.96 -47.36 -21.08
CA LYS A 209 -15.15 -47.94 -19.75
C LYS A 209 -14.57 -46.97 -18.72
N ARG A 210 -15.27 -46.78 -17.59
CA ARG A 210 -14.72 -46.01 -16.46
C ARG A 210 -13.81 -46.92 -15.64
N LYS A 211 -12.53 -46.54 -15.52
CA LYS A 211 -11.54 -47.26 -14.71
C LYS A 211 -11.23 -46.42 -13.46
N THR A 212 -11.24 -47.07 -12.29
CA THR A 212 -10.76 -46.47 -11.04
C THR A 212 -9.33 -46.91 -10.83
N LEU A 213 -8.41 -45.96 -10.70
CA LEU A 213 -6.98 -46.19 -10.53
C LEU A 213 -6.52 -45.58 -9.21
N SER A 214 -5.70 -46.31 -8.46
CA SER A 214 -5.05 -45.79 -7.26
C SER A 214 -3.71 -45.18 -7.66
N VAL A 215 -3.58 -43.86 -7.51
CA VAL A 215 -2.35 -43.12 -7.81
C VAL A 215 -1.62 -42.88 -6.51
N LYS A 216 -0.41 -43.45 -6.38
CA LYS A 216 0.47 -43.18 -5.24
C LYS A 216 1.25 -41.89 -5.50
N VAL A 217 0.93 -40.84 -4.77
CA VAL A 217 1.58 -39.54 -4.86
C VAL A 217 2.77 -39.51 -3.90
N PRO A 218 4.01 -39.34 -4.41
CA PRO A 218 5.18 -39.19 -3.54
C PRO A 218 5.09 -37.96 -2.65
N ALA A 219 5.69 -38.02 -1.45
CA ALA A 219 5.85 -36.86 -0.60
C ALA A 219 6.76 -35.82 -1.28
N GLY A 220 6.36 -34.55 -1.22
CA GLY A 220 7.15 -33.43 -1.75
C GLY A 220 6.83 -32.99 -3.17
N VAL A 221 5.81 -33.56 -3.81
CA VAL A 221 5.42 -33.19 -5.18
C VAL A 221 5.01 -31.72 -5.26
N ASP A 222 5.23 -31.10 -6.41
CA ASP A 222 4.93 -29.70 -6.66
C ASP A 222 4.06 -29.52 -7.91
N THR A 223 3.51 -28.32 -8.08
CA THR A 223 2.73 -27.98 -9.27
C THR A 223 3.58 -28.16 -10.53
N GLY A 224 3.06 -28.95 -11.47
CA GLY A 224 3.75 -29.30 -12.71
C GLY A 224 4.46 -30.66 -12.70
N ASP A 225 4.60 -31.30 -11.54
CA ASP A 225 5.11 -32.68 -11.47
C ASP A 225 4.16 -33.65 -12.19
N ARG A 226 4.75 -34.73 -12.74
CA ARG A 226 4.03 -35.73 -13.55
C ARG A 226 4.29 -37.13 -13.04
N ILE A 227 3.21 -37.85 -12.71
CA ILE A 227 3.25 -39.26 -12.34
C ILE A 227 2.79 -40.10 -13.54
N ARG A 228 3.63 -41.04 -13.99
CA ARG A 228 3.32 -41.92 -15.12
C ARG A 228 2.82 -43.27 -14.62
N LEU A 229 1.61 -43.63 -15.00
CA LEU A 229 1.05 -44.97 -14.85
C LEU A 229 1.14 -45.70 -16.20
N SER A 230 2.07 -46.67 -16.27
CA SER A 230 2.39 -47.34 -17.54
C SER A 230 1.29 -48.32 -17.96
N GLY A 231 0.86 -48.25 -19.21
CA GLY A 231 -0.19 -49.10 -19.78
C GLY A 231 -1.62 -48.76 -19.33
N GLU A 232 -1.79 -47.64 -18.63
CA GLU A 232 -3.07 -47.15 -18.09
C GLU A 232 -3.75 -46.09 -18.97
N GLY A 233 -3.21 -45.84 -20.17
CA GLY A 233 -3.80 -44.99 -21.20
C GLY A 233 -4.81 -45.72 -22.08
N GLU A 234 -5.04 -45.19 -23.28
CA GLU A 234 -6.02 -45.77 -24.21
C GLU A 234 -5.57 -47.13 -24.75
N ALA A 235 -6.51 -48.02 -25.08
CA ALA A 235 -6.19 -49.28 -25.75
C ALA A 235 -5.66 -49.02 -27.18
N GLY A 236 -4.62 -49.76 -27.57
CA GLY A 236 -4.07 -49.72 -28.92
C GLY A 236 -5.03 -50.32 -29.96
N MET A 237 -4.81 -49.94 -31.22
CA MET A 237 -5.60 -50.47 -32.35
C MET A 237 -4.92 -51.73 -32.91
N ASN A 238 -5.74 -52.68 -33.39
CA ASN A 238 -5.28 -53.91 -34.05
C ASN A 238 -4.30 -54.75 -33.20
N GLY A 239 -4.49 -54.78 -31.87
CA GLY A 239 -3.62 -55.53 -30.94
C GLY A 239 -2.34 -54.79 -30.53
N GLY A 240 -2.23 -53.48 -30.80
CA GLY A 240 -1.14 -52.67 -30.29
C GLY A 240 -1.20 -52.45 -28.77
N PRO A 241 -0.06 -52.18 -28.11
CA PRO A 241 -0.02 -51.97 -26.66
C PRO A 241 -0.80 -50.71 -26.25
N PRO A 242 -1.32 -50.65 -25.01
CA PRO A 242 -1.97 -49.46 -24.51
C PRO A 242 -1.01 -48.27 -24.39
N GLY A 243 -1.58 -47.06 -24.39
CA GLY A 243 -0.87 -45.84 -24.00
C GLY A 243 -0.64 -45.79 -22.48
N ASP A 244 -0.06 -44.69 -22.01
CA ASP A 244 0.14 -44.43 -20.58
C ASP A 244 -0.78 -43.33 -20.07
N LEU A 245 -1.03 -43.32 -18.76
CA LEU A 245 -1.70 -42.20 -18.09
C LEU A 245 -0.66 -41.32 -17.38
N TYR A 246 -0.63 -40.05 -17.75
CA TYR A 246 0.14 -39.01 -17.08
C TYR A 246 -0.77 -38.22 -16.15
N VAL A 247 -0.58 -38.38 -14.85
CA VAL A 247 -1.23 -37.56 -13.84
C VAL A 247 -0.37 -36.33 -13.61
N GLN A 248 -0.87 -35.16 -13.99
CA GLN A 248 -0.22 -33.88 -13.73
C GLN A 248 -0.73 -33.30 -12.41
N ILE A 249 0.18 -32.96 -11.52
CA ILE A 249 -0.12 -32.40 -10.22
C ILE A 249 -0.32 -30.89 -10.32
N ASP A 250 -1.37 -30.42 -9.66
CA ASP A 250 -1.69 -29.01 -9.47
C ASP A 250 -1.98 -28.77 -7.98
N VAL A 251 -1.05 -28.13 -7.26
CA VAL A 251 -1.17 -27.87 -5.83
C VAL A 251 -1.95 -26.57 -5.63
N ARG A 252 -3.03 -26.62 -4.84
CA ARG A 252 -3.83 -25.44 -4.54
C ARG A 252 -3.05 -24.42 -3.72
N GLU A 253 -3.35 -23.15 -3.93
CA GLU A 253 -2.84 -22.07 -3.09
C GLU A 253 -3.34 -22.24 -1.65
N HIS A 254 -2.41 -22.14 -0.68
CA HIS A 254 -2.72 -22.33 0.73
C HIS A 254 -2.90 -20.97 1.42
N ALA A 255 -3.90 -20.85 2.31
CA ALA A 255 -4.27 -19.58 2.94
C ALA A 255 -3.19 -18.97 3.84
N ILE A 256 -2.30 -19.81 4.40
CA ILE A 256 -1.27 -19.42 5.37
C ILE A 256 0.14 -19.56 4.80
N PHE A 257 0.34 -20.47 3.85
CA PHE A 257 1.68 -20.92 3.45
C PHE A 257 1.88 -20.68 1.97
N SER A 258 3.00 -20.07 1.62
CA SER A 258 3.51 -20.02 0.26
C SER A 258 4.73 -20.93 0.15
N ARG A 259 4.75 -21.80 -0.85
CA ARG A 259 5.87 -22.72 -1.09
C ARG A 259 6.81 -22.12 -2.13
N ASP A 260 8.10 -22.12 -1.82
CA ASP A 260 9.17 -21.84 -2.79
C ASP A 260 10.27 -22.91 -2.65
N GLY A 261 10.29 -23.80 -3.64
CA GLY A 261 11.12 -24.99 -3.66
C GLY A 261 10.84 -25.91 -2.47
N ARG A 262 11.82 -26.00 -1.57
CA ARG A 262 11.74 -26.81 -0.33
C ARG A 262 11.29 -26.00 0.88
N ASN A 263 11.27 -24.67 0.79
CA ASN A 263 10.96 -23.81 1.92
C ASN A 263 9.49 -23.38 1.88
N LEU A 264 8.95 -23.13 3.06
CA LEU A 264 7.62 -22.56 3.23
C LEU A 264 7.75 -21.15 3.81
N TYR A 265 6.84 -20.27 3.42
CA TYR A 265 6.76 -18.91 3.92
C TYR A 265 5.37 -18.68 4.49
N CYS A 266 5.29 -18.07 5.67
CA CYS A 266 4.02 -17.59 6.21
C CYS A 266 4.20 -16.19 6.80
N GLU A 267 3.11 -15.43 6.80
CA GLU A 267 3.04 -14.17 7.53
C GLU A 267 2.44 -14.43 8.91
N VAL A 268 3.12 -13.90 9.93
CA VAL A 268 2.74 -14.10 11.33
C VAL A 268 2.44 -12.74 11.94
N PRO A 269 1.15 -12.43 12.19
CA PRO A 269 0.77 -11.19 12.83
C PRO A 269 1.18 -11.21 14.31
N ILE A 270 1.78 -10.13 14.78
CA ILE A 270 2.12 -9.92 16.19
C ILE A 270 1.57 -8.58 16.68
N SER A 271 1.23 -8.50 17.96
CA SER A 271 0.81 -7.24 18.56
C SER A 271 1.97 -6.24 18.67
N ILE A 272 1.68 -4.94 18.66
CA ILE A 272 2.69 -3.90 18.94
C ILE A 272 3.37 -4.10 20.30
N VAL A 273 2.67 -4.69 21.27
CA VAL A 273 3.20 -4.96 22.61
C VAL A 273 4.25 -6.07 22.56
N ASP A 274 3.94 -7.21 21.91
CA ASP A 274 4.90 -8.32 21.76
C ASP A 274 6.08 -7.93 20.87
N ALA A 275 5.84 -7.08 19.87
CA ALA A 275 6.89 -6.51 19.03
C ALA A 275 7.87 -5.66 19.85
N ALA A 276 7.35 -4.80 20.73
CA ALA A 276 8.16 -3.91 21.55
C ALA A 276 8.85 -4.65 22.72
N LEU A 277 8.08 -5.38 23.52
CA LEU A 277 8.50 -5.98 24.79
C LEU A 277 9.01 -7.42 24.66
N GLY A 278 8.88 -8.03 23.47
CA GLY A 278 9.13 -9.45 23.26
C GLY A 278 7.99 -10.32 23.79
N GLY A 279 7.97 -11.58 23.38
CA GLY A 279 6.89 -12.50 23.73
C GLY A 279 7.09 -13.89 23.16
N GLU A 280 6.05 -14.72 23.27
CA GLU A 280 5.98 -16.04 22.65
C GLU A 280 4.68 -16.15 21.86
N LEU A 281 4.77 -16.63 20.63
CA LEU A 281 3.62 -16.84 19.75
C LEU A 281 3.62 -18.27 19.21
N GLU A 282 2.45 -18.90 19.16
CA GLU A 282 2.29 -20.17 18.48
C GLU A 282 2.11 -19.97 16.97
N VAL A 283 3.06 -20.48 16.20
CA VAL A 283 3.03 -20.41 14.74
C VAL A 283 2.54 -21.73 14.17
N PRO A 284 1.57 -21.72 13.24
CA PRO A 284 1.13 -22.92 12.55
C PRO A 284 2.26 -23.49 11.66
N THR A 285 2.31 -24.81 11.59
CA THR A 285 3.16 -25.60 10.70
C THR A 285 2.28 -26.66 10.04
N LEU A 286 2.76 -27.34 9.00
CA LEU A 286 1.99 -28.42 8.36
C LEU A 286 1.69 -29.61 9.29
N ASP A 287 2.53 -29.83 10.32
CA ASP A 287 2.40 -30.95 11.26
C ASP A 287 1.85 -30.55 12.65
N GLY A 288 1.30 -29.33 12.80
CA GLY A 288 0.79 -28.82 14.08
C GLY A 288 1.27 -27.40 14.38
N ARG A 289 1.52 -27.07 15.65
CA ARG A 289 1.96 -25.72 16.07
C ARG A 289 3.31 -25.76 16.77
N VAL A 290 4.10 -24.71 16.58
CA VAL A 290 5.40 -24.54 17.24
C VAL A 290 5.44 -23.17 17.92
N LYS A 291 5.96 -23.12 19.14
CA LYS A 291 6.21 -21.86 19.84
C LYS A 291 7.41 -21.14 19.23
N LEU A 292 7.19 -19.92 18.77
CA LEU A 292 8.20 -18.99 18.29
C LEU A 292 8.42 -17.91 19.35
N LYS A 293 9.66 -17.76 19.82
CA LYS A 293 10.05 -16.68 20.73
C LYS A 293 10.35 -15.41 19.93
N ILE A 294 9.66 -14.32 20.25
CA ILE A 294 9.83 -13.00 19.65
C ILE A 294 10.75 -12.18 20.56
N PRO A 295 11.94 -11.74 20.07
CA PRO A 295 12.79 -10.81 20.80
C PRO A 295 12.15 -9.43 20.92
N THR A 296 12.59 -8.67 21.92
CA THR A 296 12.26 -7.24 22.07
C THR A 296 12.62 -6.45 20.80
N GLU A 297 11.93 -5.33 20.60
CA GLU A 297 12.18 -4.38 19.49
C GLU A 297 12.09 -5.03 18.09
N THR A 298 11.27 -6.05 17.94
CA THR A 298 11.08 -6.75 16.66
C THR A 298 10.28 -5.88 15.70
N GLN A 299 10.85 -5.66 14.51
CA GLN A 299 10.25 -4.87 13.45
C GLN A 299 9.44 -5.72 12.47
N THR A 300 8.46 -5.09 11.80
CA THR A 300 7.73 -5.71 10.69
C THR A 300 8.69 -6.12 9.56
N GLY A 301 8.41 -7.24 8.90
CA GLY A 301 9.26 -7.81 7.86
C GLY A 301 10.43 -8.66 8.38
N LYS A 302 10.71 -8.68 9.69
CA LYS A 302 11.73 -9.58 10.26
C LYS A 302 11.32 -11.05 10.03
N ILE A 303 12.27 -11.85 9.54
CA ILE A 303 12.02 -13.26 9.21
C ILE A 303 12.63 -14.16 10.28
N PHE A 304 11.81 -15.01 10.88
CA PHE A 304 12.22 -16.08 11.78
C PHE A 304 12.24 -17.41 11.05
N ARG A 305 13.29 -18.19 11.28
CA ARG A 305 13.50 -19.47 10.58
C ARG A 305 13.30 -20.65 11.52
N LEU A 306 12.28 -21.45 11.24
CA LEU A 306 12.01 -22.71 11.89
C LEU A 306 12.62 -23.85 11.07
N ARG A 307 13.73 -24.39 11.58
CA ARG A 307 14.53 -25.39 10.85
C ARG A 307 13.80 -26.72 10.71
N GLY A 308 13.83 -27.32 9.52
CA GLY A 308 13.25 -28.64 9.25
C GLY A 308 11.71 -28.67 9.30
N LYS A 309 11.07 -27.51 9.15
CA LYS A 309 9.61 -27.36 9.08
C LYS A 309 9.09 -26.98 7.70
N GLY A 310 9.91 -27.13 6.66
CA GLY A 310 9.54 -26.98 5.26
C GLY A 310 9.17 -28.31 4.60
N VAL A 311 9.41 -28.42 3.29
CA VAL A 311 9.01 -29.56 2.46
C VAL A 311 10.20 -30.50 2.21
N THR A 312 9.93 -31.81 2.18
CA THR A 312 10.91 -32.82 1.75
C THR A 312 10.92 -32.93 0.23
N PRO A 313 12.04 -32.76 -0.49
CA PRO A 313 12.06 -32.87 -1.95
C PRO A 313 11.84 -34.30 -2.47
N VAL A 314 11.09 -34.46 -3.58
CA VAL A 314 10.81 -35.77 -4.21
C VAL A 314 12.09 -36.51 -4.64
N ARG A 315 13.10 -35.77 -5.12
CA ARG A 315 14.35 -36.33 -5.67
C ARG A 315 15.43 -36.58 -4.60
N GLY A 316 15.05 -36.58 -3.33
CA GLY A 316 15.97 -36.70 -2.20
C GLY A 316 16.66 -35.39 -1.83
N GLY A 317 17.09 -35.28 -0.57
CA GLY A 317 17.69 -34.08 0.00
C GLY A 317 17.22 -33.83 1.43
N GLY A 318 17.79 -32.80 2.07
CA GLY A 318 17.34 -32.36 3.40
C GLY A 318 16.00 -31.62 3.33
N VAL A 319 15.17 -31.83 4.35
CA VAL A 319 13.92 -31.08 4.58
C VAL A 319 14.23 -29.58 4.59
N GLY A 320 13.39 -28.78 3.92
CA GLY A 320 13.53 -27.32 3.98
C GLY A 320 13.07 -26.70 5.31
N ASP A 321 13.04 -25.38 5.33
CA ASP A 321 12.70 -24.59 6.53
C ASP A 321 11.36 -23.85 6.33
N LEU A 322 10.72 -23.49 7.45
CA LEU A 322 9.60 -22.55 7.47
C LEU A 322 10.11 -21.16 7.86
N LEU A 323 9.90 -20.19 6.97
CA LEU A 323 10.27 -18.79 7.14
C LEU A 323 9.02 -17.99 7.53
N CYS A 324 8.99 -17.57 8.77
CA CYS A 324 7.89 -16.80 9.37
C CYS A 324 8.22 -15.32 9.28
N LYS A 325 7.57 -14.59 8.38
CA LYS A 325 7.72 -13.14 8.26
C LYS A 325 6.75 -12.46 9.23
N VAL A 326 7.29 -11.69 10.16
CA VAL A 326 6.48 -10.97 11.15
C VAL A 326 5.81 -9.76 10.53
N VAL A 327 4.55 -9.54 10.89
CA VAL A 327 3.79 -8.33 10.56
C VAL A 327 3.22 -7.75 11.85
N VAL A 328 3.59 -6.50 12.18
CA VAL A 328 3.07 -5.84 13.39
C VAL A 328 1.69 -5.28 13.10
N GLU A 329 0.70 -5.64 13.92
CA GLU A 329 -0.67 -5.16 13.78
C GLU A 329 -0.98 -4.00 14.73
N THR A 330 -1.68 -3.00 14.21
CA THR A 330 -2.16 -1.85 14.98
C THR A 330 -3.47 -2.20 15.69
N PRO A 331 -3.57 -2.01 17.02
CA PRO A 331 -4.79 -2.32 17.75
C PRO A 331 -5.96 -1.42 17.33
N VAL A 332 -7.16 -2.00 17.25
CA VAL A 332 -8.42 -1.30 16.94
C VAL A 332 -9.35 -1.29 18.15
N LYS A 333 -10.30 -0.35 18.18
CA LYS A 333 -11.32 -0.22 19.25
C LYS A 333 -10.71 -0.13 20.67
N LEU A 334 -9.73 0.77 20.81
CA LEU A 334 -9.04 1.02 22.08
C LEU A 334 -10.00 1.51 23.17
N THR A 335 -9.82 0.99 24.38
CA THR A 335 -10.47 1.52 25.59
C THR A 335 -9.88 2.90 25.94
N ASP A 336 -10.58 3.68 26.76
CA ASP A 336 -10.08 5.01 27.15
C ASP A 336 -8.74 4.92 27.88
N ARG A 337 -8.58 3.93 28.77
CA ARG A 337 -7.29 3.66 29.42
C ARG A 337 -6.17 3.31 28.45
N GLN A 338 -6.46 2.56 27.38
CA GLN A 338 -5.44 2.25 26.36
C GLN A 338 -5.06 3.47 25.52
N LYS A 339 -6.02 4.36 25.24
CA LYS A 339 -5.72 5.63 24.55
C LYS A 339 -4.85 6.54 25.41
N GLU A 340 -5.14 6.65 26.71
CA GLU A 340 -4.31 7.40 27.67
C GLU A 340 -2.85 6.91 27.62
N LEU A 341 -2.62 5.60 27.74
CA LEU A 341 -1.27 5.02 27.70
C LEU A 341 -0.55 5.27 26.37
N LEU A 342 -1.26 5.25 25.24
CA LEU A 342 -0.66 5.58 23.94
C LEU A 342 -0.37 7.08 23.79
N GLN A 343 -1.17 7.95 24.40
CA GLN A 343 -0.91 9.39 24.45
C GLN A 343 0.29 9.70 25.34
N GLU A 344 0.42 9.01 26.47
CA GLU A 344 1.57 9.08 27.36
C GLU A 344 2.84 8.62 26.63
N LEU A 345 2.79 7.45 25.99
CA LEU A 345 3.89 6.94 25.16
C LEU A 345 4.27 7.93 24.05
N LYS A 346 3.28 8.53 23.39
CA LYS A 346 3.51 9.56 22.38
C LYS A 346 4.24 10.76 22.98
N ALA A 347 3.79 11.28 24.12
CA ALA A 347 4.42 12.41 24.79
C ALA A 347 5.87 12.12 25.19
N LEU A 348 6.13 10.93 25.76
CA LEU A 348 7.48 10.46 26.12
C LEU A 348 8.39 10.33 24.91
N THR A 349 7.85 9.89 23.76
CA THR A 349 8.63 9.72 22.53
C THR A 349 8.92 11.08 21.87
N GLU A 350 7.96 12.01 21.86
CA GLU A 350 8.09 13.34 21.24
C GLU A 350 8.93 14.32 22.07
N SER A 351 9.07 14.08 23.39
CA SER A 351 9.79 14.95 24.32
C SER A 351 10.75 14.17 25.21
N SER A 352 11.51 13.24 24.62
CA SER A 352 12.54 12.45 25.35
C SER A 352 13.62 13.31 26.01
N ASP A 353 13.74 14.58 25.62
CA ASP A 353 14.67 15.57 26.14
C ASP A 353 14.10 16.41 27.30
N LEU A 354 12.81 16.29 27.62
CA LEU A 354 12.14 17.08 28.66
C LEU A 354 11.40 16.17 29.64
N GLN A 355 11.53 16.48 30.92
CA GLN A 355 10.75 15.85 31.97
C GLN A 355 10.13 16.93 32.85
N LEU A 356 8.90 16.69 33.32
CA LEU A 356 8.31 17.52 34.36
C LEU A 356 9.01 17.17 35.69
N GLY A 357 9.73 18.13 36.26
CA GLY A 357 10.45 17.94 37.53
C GLY A 357 9.60 18.23 38.76
N ALA A 358 8.83 19.30 38.71
CA ALA A 358 7.94 19.73 39.78
C ALA A 358 6.73 20.51 39.23
N ALA A 359 5.65 20.55 40.00
CA ALA A 359 4.45 21.32 39.69
C ALA A 359 4.04 22.15 40.90
N PHE A 360 3.77 23.44 40.68
CA PHE A 360 3.49 24.38 41.76
C PHE A 360 2.14 25.06 41.58
N GLU A 361 1.47 25.34 42.69
CA GLU A 361 0.28 26.19 42.72
C GLU A 361 0.26 27.12 43.93
N HIS A 362 -0.59 28.13 43.88
CA HIS A 362 -0.90 29.02 44.99
C HIS A 362 -1.34 28.24 46.24
N ALA A 363 -0.93 28.71 47.42
CA ALA A 363 -1.14 28.02 48.69
C ALA A 363 -2.62 27.76 49.05
N SER A 364 -3.55 28.48 48.42
CA SER A 364 -5.00 28.30 48.61
C SER A 364 -5.65 27.40 47.56
N SER A 365 -4.88 26.79 46.66
CA SER A 365 -5.41 26.00 45.55
C SER A 365 -5.94 24.66 46.02
N THR A 366 -7.08 24.23 45.47
CA THR A 366 -7.62 22.89 45.73
C THR A 366 -6.83 21.79 45.01
N ALA A 367 -5.92 22.16 44.11
CA ALA A 367 -5.06 21.22 43.38
C ALA A 367 -3.86 20.72 44.21
N LEU A 368 -3.56 21.36 45.34
CA LEU A 368 -2.44 20.97 46.20
C LEU A 368 -2.62 19.53 46.71
N GLY A 369 -1.56 18.73 46.61
CA GLY A 369 -1.58 17.31 47.00
C GLY A 369 -2.07 16.35 45.91
N ALA A 370 -2.63 16.85 44.80
CA ALA A 370 -2.96 16.03 43.65
C ALA A 370 -1.70 15.73 42.81
N ASP A 371 -1.74 14.61 42.07
CA ASP A 371 -0.71 14.31 41.06
C ASP A 371 -0.96 15.15 39.79
N ALA A 372 0.10 15.78 39.29
CA ALA A 372 0.02 16.67 38.13
C ALA A 372 -0.46 15.95 36.86
N GLY A 373 -0.10 14.68 36.69
CA GLY A 373 -0.51 13.88 35.55
C GLY A 373 -1.95 13.40 35.65
N GLU A 374 -2.41 13.03 36.85
CA GLU A 374 -3.82 12.72 37.08
C GLU A 374 -4.71 13.93 36.81
N LEU A 375 -4.29 15.12 37.29
CA LEU A 375 -5.00 16.38 37.03
C LEU A 375 -5.02 16.72 35.53
N ALA A 376 -3.95 16.39 34.80
CA ALA A 376 -3.85 16.59 33.35
C ALA A 376 -4.55 15.49 32.52
N GLY A 377 -5.05 14.43 33.15
CA GLY A 377 -5.72 13.31 32.46
C GLY A 377 -4.78 12.39 31.69
N VAL A 378 -3.49 12.36 32.04
CA VAL A 378 -2.46 11.51 31.40
C VAL A 378 -2.00 10.35 32.29
N GLY A 379 -2.61 10.17 33.46
CA GLY A 379 -2.21 9.18 34.46
C GLY A 379 -1.17 9.72 35.44
N ALA A 380 -0.91 8.98 36.52
CA ALA A 380 -0.03 9.43 37.59
C ALA A 380 1.43 9.55 37.13
N LEU A 381 2.01 10.75 37.27
CA LEU A 381 3.41 11.04 36.96
C LEU A 381 4.34 10.89 38.19
N GLY A 382 3.77 10.74 39.38
CA GLY A 382 4.50 10.76 40.65
C GLY A 382 4.91 12.17 41.08
N ILE A 383 4.30 13.21 40.51
CA ILE A 383 4.65 14.61 40.74
C ILE A 383 3.49 15.28 41.47
N VAL A 384 3.65 15.42 42.78
CA VAL A 384 2.63 16.02 43.65
C VAL A 384 2.69 17.54 43.54
N ILE A 385 1.55 18.16 43.22
CA ILE A 385 1.42 19.61 43.16
C ILE A 385 1.58 20.19 44.56
N SER A 386 2.50 21.14 44.72
CA SER A 386 2.85 21.73 46.02
C SER A 386 2.96 23.26 45.97
N PRO A 387 2.94 23.96 47.11
CA PRO A 387 3.26 25.39 47.13
C PRO A 387 4.72 25.62 46.74
N PHE A 388 5.00 26.69 45.98
CA PHE A 388 6.36 27.01 45.54
C PHE A 388 7.38 27.17 46.68
N ALA A 389 6.93 27.54 47.89
CA ALA A 389 7.79 27.61 49.07
C ALA A 389 8.44 26.25 49.45
N GLN A 390 7.92 25.13 48.94
CA GLN A 390 8.45 23.79 49.13
C GLN A 390 9.31 23.32 47.94
N ALA A 391 9.59 24.19 46.98
CA ALA A 391 10.38 23.87 45.81
C ALA A 391 11.79 23.42 46.20
N LYS A 392 12.22 22.29 45.64
CA LYS A 392 13.58 21.78 45.73
C LYS A 392 14.30 22.11 44.43
N PRO A 393 15.34 22.96 44.45
CA PRO A 393 16.04 23.36 43.24
C PRO A 393 16.61 22.18 42.44
N GLU A 394 16.97 21.08 43.08
CA GLU A 394 17.50 19.88 42.44
C GLU A 394 16.49 19.15 41.53
N ASP A 395 15.19 19.37 41.71
CA ASP A 395 14.14 18.65 40.98
C ASP A 395 13.94 19.19 39.55
N PHE A 396 14.43 20.39 39.24
CA PHE A 396 14.21 21.04 37.93
C PHE A 396 15.33 22.00 37.53
N GLU A 397 15.45 22.26 36.23
CA GLU A 397 16.50 23.13 35.66
C GLU A 397 15.94 24.44 35.11
N VAL A 398 14.70 24.42 34.64
CA VAL A 398 14.02 25.57 34.04
C VAL A 398 12.62 25.70 34.63
N VAL A 399 12.24 26.92 35.05
CA VAL A 399 10.90 27.25 35.56
C VAL A 399 10.05 27.81 34.42
N ILE A 400 8.82 27.33 34.26
CA ILE A 400 7.83 27.90 33.34
C ILE A 400 6.75 28.63 34.15
N ASP A 401 6.54 29.91 33.89
CA ASP A 401 5.60 30.76 34.61
C ASP A 401 4.57 31.44 33.70
N PHE A 402 3.29 31.31 34.07
CA PHE A 402 2.14 31.99 33.46
C PHE A 402 1.19 32.54 34.54
N THR A 403 1.72 32.88 35.72
CA THR A 403 0.93 33.27 36.89
C THR A 403 0.55 34.77 36.88
N ALA A 404 1.02 35.53 37.86
CA ALA A 404 0.73 36.94 38.06
C ALA A 404 2.04 37.71 38.34
N PRO A 405 2.13 39.00 38.02
CA PRO A 405 3.39 39.75 38.08
C PRO A 405 4.17 39.59 39.39
N GLN A 406 3.51 39.67 40.54
CA GLN A 406 4.14 39.53 41.85
C GLN A 406 4.71 38.12 42.12
N ALA A 407 4.02 37.08 41.64
CA ALA A 407 4.51 35.71 41.72
C ALA A 407 5.70 35.52 40.78
N THR A 408 5.63 36.05 39.54
CA THR A 408 6.76 36.02 38.59
C THR A 408 8.02 36.63 39.18
N LEU A 409 7.92 37.79 39.85
CA LEU A 409 9.09 38.44 40.46
C LEU A 409 9.71 37.58 41.56
N SER A 410 8.87 36.97 42.42
CA SER A 410 9.33 36.06 43.46
C SER A 410 10.03 34.82 42.88
N LEU A 411 9.50 34.29 41.77
CA LEU A 411 10.10 33.18 41.03
C LEU A 411 11.42 33.60 40.36
N ALA A 412 11.50 34.79 39.78
CA ALA A 412 12.72 35.31 39.16
C ALA A 412 13.84 35.52 40.19
N GLU A 413 13.50 35.99 41.40
CA GLU A 413 14.44 36.08 42.52
C GLU A 413 14.94 34.71 42.97
N PHE A 414 14.04 33.71 43.09
CA PHE A 414 14.43 32.33 43.36
C PHE A 414 15.37 31.80 42.27
N CYS A 415 15.01 31.98 41.00
CA CYS A 415 15.79 31.50 39.87
C CYS A 415 17.18 32.13 39.85
N SER A 416 17.27 33.44 40.11
CA SER A 416 18.55 34.15 40.21
C SER A 416 19.44 33.61 41.33
N ARG A 417 18.86 33.32 42.50
CA ARG A 417 19.59 32.78 43.66
C ARG A 417 20.08 31.35 43.43
N GLU A 418 19.23 30.50 42.85
CA GLU A 418 19.52 29.07 42.66
C GLU A 418 20.17 28.76 41.29
N GLY A 419 20.42 29.77 40.46
CA GLY A 419 21.02 29.61 39.14
C GLY A 419 20.14 28.86 38.14
N LYS A 420 18.82 29.07 38.19
CA LYS A 420 17.84 28.40 37.31
C LYS A 420 17.42 29.30 36.17
N ALA A 421 17.23 28.73 34.98
CA ALA A 421 16.64 29.47 33.87
C ALA A 421 15.12 29.59 34.06
N MET A 422 14.50 30.60 33.43
CA MET A 422 13.06 30.82 33.57
C MET A 422 12.41 31.27 32.26
N VAL A 423 11.27 30.69 31.96
CA VAL A 423 10.37 31.07 30.87
C VAL A 423 9.16 31.80 31.47
N ILE A 424 8.93 33.04 31.03
CA ILE A 424 7.90 33.95 31.54
C ILE A 424 6.91 34.24 30.40
N GLY A 425 5.69 33.72 30.54
CA GLY A 425 4.53 34.09 29.73
C GLY A 425 3.57 35.06 30.42
N THR A 426 3.83 35.42 31.67
CA THR A 426 3.08 36.44 32.42
C THR A 426 3.22 37.82 31.77
N THR A 427 2.18 38.65 31.83
CA THR A 427 2.16 40.01 31.26
C THR A 427 1.62 41.02 32.28
N GLY A 428 1.66 42.32 31.96
CA GLY A 428 1.10 43.38 32.82
C GLY A 428 2.05 43.94 33.88
N PHE A 429 3.35 43.85 33.65
CA PHE A 429 4.36 44.44 34.53
C PHE A 429 4.41 45.97 34.42
N THR A 430 4.68 46.63 35.54
CA THR A 430 5.07 48.03 35.62
C THR A 430 6.54 48.22 35.23
N ASP A 431 6.95 49.45 34.89
CA ASP A 431 8.35 49.76 34.54
C ASP A 431 9.35 49.41 35.66
N ALA A 432 8.92 49.52 36.92
CA ALA A 432 9.75 49.15 38.06
C ALA A 432 9.97 47.63 38.13
N GLU A 433 8.91 46.85 37.88
CA GLU A 433 8.95 45.39 37.87
C GLU A 433 9.75 44.87 36.66
N LEU A 434 9.61 45.51 35.49
CA LEU A 434 10.43 45.19 34.31
C LEU A 434 11.92 45.37 34.58
N LYS A 435 12.32 46.46 35.26
CA LYS A 435 13.71 46.69 35.68
C LYS A 435 14.21 45.64 36.68
N GLN A 436 13.33 45.08 37.50
CA GLN A 436 13.69 43.99 38.42
C GLN A 436 13.95 42.69 37.66
N LEU A 437 13.11 42.37 36.66
CA LEU A 437 13.33 41.23 35.77
C LEU A 437 14.61 41.39 34.94
N GLU A 438 14.95 42.61 34.50
CA GLU A 438 16.21 42.88 33.81
C GLU A 438 17.44 42.56 34.68
N ARG A 439 17.41 42.94 35.97
CA ARG A 439 18.49 42.58 36.91
C ARG A 439 18.60 41.08 37.15
N ALA A 440 17.49 40.36 37.10
CA ALA A 440 17.49 38.90 37.19
C ALA A 440 18.06 38.27 35.90
N ALA A 441 17.79 38.86 34.73
CA ALA A 441 18.35 38.41 33.45
C ALA A 441 19.88 38.55 33.40
N ASP A 442 20.47 39.49 34.15
CA ASP A 442 21.93 39.60 34.26
C ASP A 442 22.58 38.39 34.96
N GLN A 443 21.81 37.63 35.74
CA GLN A 443 22.30 36.51 36.55
C GLN A 443 21.93 35.15 35.96
N VAL A 444 20.75 35.04 35.33
CA VAL A 444 20.26 33.78 34.77
C VAL A 444 19.56 33.98 33.42
N PRO A 445 19.44 32.94 32.58
CA PRO A 445 18.69 33.03 31.34
C PRO A 445 17.20 33.25 31.61
N LEU A 446 16.67 34.40 31.18
CA LEU A 446 15.25 34.72 31.26
C LEU A 446 14.65 34.81 29.86
N PHE A 447 13.73 33.91 29.55
CA PHE A 447 12.93 33.99 28.33
C PHE A 447 11.60 34.67 28.64
N MET A 448 11.36 35.85 28.08
CA MET A 448 10.12 36.58 28.31
C MET A 448 9.44 36.87 26.97
N SER A 449 8.19 36.42 26.84
CA SER A 449 7.38 36.71 25.66
C SER A 449 5.92 36.87 26.05
N PRO A 450 5.23 37.96 25.61
CA PRO A 450 3.82 38.17 25.91
C PRO A 450 2.91 37.11 25.27
N ASN A 451 3.42 36.40 24.26
CA ASN A 451 2.76 35.28 23.62
C ASN A 451 3.80 34.23 23.22
N MET A 452 3.56 32.96 23.54
CA MET A 452 4.49 31.86 23.21
C MET A 452 4.21 31.24 21.83
N SER A 453 3.11 31.60 21.16
CA SER A 453 2.81 31.07 19.82
C SER A 453 3.82 31.59 18.80
N VAL A 454 4.47 30.66 18.10
CA VAL A 454 5.36 30.97 16.96
C VAL A 454 4.60 31.77 15.90
N GLY A 455 3.37 31.37 15.58
CA GLY A 455 2.55 32.03 14.57
C GLY A 455 2.25 33.48 14.94
N VAL A 456 1.89 33.75 16.20
CA VAL A 456 1.61 35.11 16.67
C VAL A 456 2.86 36.00 16.59
N ASN A 457 4.02 35.49 17.00
CA ASN A 457 5.25 36.27 16.97
C ASN A 457 5.73 36.56 15.55
N LEU A 458 5.58 35.61 14.63
CA LEU A 458 5.83 35.85 13.21
C LEU A 458 4.87 36.92 12.66
N THR A 459 3.60 36.86 13.04
CA THR A 459 2.61 37.89 12.67
C THR A 459 3.02 39.28 13.18
N PHE A 460 3.53 39.41 14.40
CA PHE A 460 4.09 40.70 14.87
C PHE A 460 5.18 41.22 13.95
N LYS A 461 6.12 40.37 13.51
CA LYS A 461 7.17 40.81 12.60
C LYS A 461 6.63 41.23 11.23
N LEU A 462 5.70 40.46 10.68
CA LEU A 462 5.08 40.79 9.39
C LEU A 462 4.30 42.11 9.46
N ILE A 463 3.61 42.36 10.57
CA ILE A 463 2.94 43.64 10.85
C ILE A 463 3.96 44.78 10.90
N GLU A 464 5.07 44.61 11.63
CA GLU A 464 6.14 45.61 11.70
C GLU A 464 6.67 45.95 10.31
N MET A 465 7.01 44.93 9.52
CA MET A 465 7.53 45.10 8.16
C MET A 465 6.54 45.81 7.24
N ALA A 466 5.27 45.40 7.27
CA ALA A 466 4.21 46.01 6.47
C ALA A 466 3.97 47.47 6.88
N ALA A 467 3.92 47.76 8.17
CA ALA A 467 3.74 49.11 8.68
C ALA A 467 4.88 50.05 8.27
N ARG A 468 6.13 49.61 8.40
CA ARG A 468 7.29 50.40 7.95
C ARG A 468 7.31 50.64 6.44
N ALA A 469 6.83 49.66 5.66
CA ALA A 469 6.81 49.75 4.20
C ALA A 469 5.70 50.66 3.67
N LEU A 470 4.50 50.60 4.29
CA LEU A 470 3.32 51.33 3.85
C LEU A 470 3.20 52.72 4.47
N GLY A 471 3.75 52.95 5.67
CA GLY A 471 3.74 54.25 6.33
C GLY A 471 2.33 54.82 6.53
N ASP A 472 2.21 56.15 6.38
CA ASP A 472 0.95 56.90 6.57
C ASP A 472 0.07 56.97 5.31
N ASP A 473 0.38 56.19 4.27
CA ASP A 473 -0.43 56.11 3.05
C ASP A 473 -1.64 55.17 3.21
N VAL A 474 -1.69 54.41 4.31
CA VAL A 474 -2.76 53.45 4.60
C VAL A 474 -3.36 53.69 5.99
N ASP A 475 -4.66 53.43 6.10
CA ASP A 475 -5.32 53.31 7.40
C ASP A 475 -5.05 51.94 8.02
N VAL A 476 -4.81 51.88 9.33
CA VAL A 476 -4.52 50.62 10.04
C VAL A 476 -5.62 50.22 11.02
N GLU A 477 -6.09 48.98 10.94
CA GLU A 477 -7.14 48.43 11.82
C GLU A 477 -6.71 47.09 12.41
N VAL A 478 -6.71 46.98 13.73
CA VAL A 478 -6.53 45.73 14.48
C VAL A 478 -7.91 45.15 14.80
N ILE A 479 -8.22 44.00 14.21
CA ILE A 479 -9.45 43.25 14.47
C ILE A 479 -9.09 42.00 15.25
N GLU A 480 -9.80 41.73 16.34
CA GLU A 480 -9.63 40.49 17.09
C GLU A 480 -10.93 39.78 17.40
N ALA A 481 -10.89 38.45 17.45
CA ALA A 481 -12.00 37.61 17.86
C ALA A 481 -11.55 36.57 18.89
N HIS A 482 -12.35 36.43 19.96
CA HIS A 482 -12.16 35.41 21.00
C HIS A 482 -13.50 34.83 21.45
N HIS A 483 -13.44 33.71 22.16
CA HIS A 483 -14.59 33.08 22.78
C HIS A 483 -15.38 34.05 23.68
N ARG A 484 -16.66 33.74 23.88
CA ARG A 484 -17.62 34.60 24.61
C ARG A 484 -17.24 34.95 26.06
N HIS A 485 -16.31 34.21 26.65
CA HIS A 485 -15.90 34.36 28.06
C HIS A 485 -14.60 35.16 28.23
N LYS A 486 -13.99 35.64 27.14
CA LYS A 486 -12.77 36.44 27.21
C LYS A 486 -13.13 37.83 27.77
N VAL A 487 -12.50 38.20 28.89
CA VAL A 487 -12.85 39.39 29.70
C VAL A 487 -12.15 40.65 29.20
N ASP A 488 -10.86 40.55 28.91
CA ASP A 488 -10.05 41.63 28.34
C ASP A 488 -10.52 41.97 26.91
N ALA A 489 -10.59 43.26 26.58
CA ALA A 489 -10.98 43.79 25.26
C ALA A 489 -10.36 45.19 25.05
N PRO A 490 -9.39 45.37 24.13
CA PRO A 490 -8.77 44.32 23.30
C PRO A 490 -7.96 43.30 24.13
N SER A 491 -7.71 42.12 23.57
CA SER A 491 -6.82 41.16 24.23
C SER A 491 -5.38 41.65 24.31
N GLY A 492 -4.60 41.11 25.25
CA GLY A 492 -3.16 41.43 25.34
C GLY A 492 -2.37 41.23 24.04
N THR A 493 -2.77 40.27 23.20
CA THR A 493 -2.15 40.07 21.87
C THR A 493 -2.52 41.20 20.91
N ALA A 494 -3.80 41.63 20.88
CA ALA A 494 -4.23 42.76 20.06
C ALA A 494 -3.57 44.07 20.51
N VAL A 495 -3.48 44.32 21.82
CA VAL A 495 -2.76 45.48 22.38
C VAL A 495 -1.29 45.45 21.94
N HIS A 496 -0.64 44.28 21.94
CA HIS A 496 0.74 44.17 21.47
C HIS A 496 0.88 44.43 19.96
N MET A 497 -0.06 43.97 19.12
CA MET A 497 -0.08 44.36 17.69
C MET A 497 -0.19 45.88 17.54
N GLY A 498 -1.01 46.53 18.37
CA GLY A 498 -1.08 47.98 18.47
C GLY A 498 0.25 48.64 18.79
N LYS A 499 0.98 48.10 19.79
CA LYS A 499 2.32 48.60 20.15
C LYS A 499 3.30 48.48 19.00
N VAL A 500 3.31 47.33 18.31
CA VAL A 500 4.17 47.12 17.12
C VAL A 500 3.84 48.14 16.02
N LEU A 501 2.56 48.38 15.75
CA LEU A 501 2.12 49.40 14.79
C LEU A 501 2.55 50.81 15.23
N ALA A 502 2.35 51.14 16.50
CA ALA A 502 2.69 52.44 17.05
C ALA A 502 4.20 52.72 16.96
N GLU A 503 5.03 51.75 17.34
CA GLU A 503 6.50 51.85 17.22
C GLU A 503 6.96 51.92 15.77
N ALA A 504 6.34 51.17 14.85
CA ALA A 504 6.71 51.15 13.45
C ALA A 504 6.34 52.46 12.71
N LEU A 505 5.25 53.11 13.12
CA LEU A 505 4.70 54.31 12.50
C LEU A 505 4.98 55.60 13.29
N ASP A 506 5.78 55.54 14.37
CA ASP A 506 6.11 56.68 15.26
C ASP A 506 4.86 57.36 15.86
N ARG A 507 3.99 56.55 16.47
CA ARG A 507 2.69 56.97 17.05
C ARG A 507 2.66 56.69 18.56
N ASP A 508 1.81 57.41 19.28
CA ASP A 508 1.57 57.22 20.71
C ASP A 508 0.27 56.43 20.90
N LEU A 509 0.38 55.15 21.23
CA LEU A 509 -0.78 54.27 21.36
C LEU A 509 -1.80 54.77 22.40
N GLU A 510 -1.40 55.52 23.43
CA GLU A 510 -2.34 56.06 24.42
C GLU A 510 -3.24 57.17 23.84
N LYS A 511 -2.74 57.89 22.83
CA LYS A 511 -3.44 59.02 22.19
C LYS A 511 -4.09 58.61 20.87
N ASP A 512 -3.42 57.77 20.10
CA ASP A 512 -3.76 57.47 18.72
C ASP A 512 -4.63 56.21 18.58
N ALA A 513 -4.81 55.43 19.64
CA ALA A 513 -5.69 54.26 19.63
C ALA A 513 -7.18 54.66 19.67
N ILE A 514 -7.95 54.21 18.69
CA ILE A 514 -9.39 54.43 18.57
C ILE A 514 -10.13 53.10 18.71
N TYR A 515 -11.01 53.01 19.70
CA TYR A 515 -11.78 51.80 20.03
C TYR A 515 -13.22 51.95 19.52
N GLY A 516 -13.51 51.37 18.35
CA GLY A 516 -14.81 51.48 17.69
C GLY A 516 -15.11 52.86 17.08
N ARG A 517 -16.14 52.92 16.21
CA ARG A 517 -16.53 54.12 15.44
C ARG A 517 -18.04 54.41 15.45
N GLN A 518 -18.76 54.02 16.49
CA GLN A 518 -20.22 54.18 16.52
C GLN A 518 -20.60 55.68 16.51
N GLY A 519 -21.37 56.09 15.49
CA GLY A 519 -21.87 57.47 15.37
C GLY A 519 -20.89 58.48 14.75
N ILE A 520 -19.72 58.05 14.28
CA ILE A 520 -18.73 58.91 13.61
C ILE A 520 -18.98 58.91 12.10
N THR A 521 -19.26 60.09 11.52
CA THR A 521 -19.66 60.25 10.10
C THR A 521 -18.57 60.87 9.21
N GLY A 522 -17.44 61.30 9.79
CA GLY A 522 -16.30 61.88 9.08
C GLY A 522 -15.23 60.88 8.65
N ALA A 523 -14.31 61.36 7.81
CA ALA A 523 -13.10 60.62 7.44
C ALA A 523 -12.27 60.26 8.68
N ARG A 524 -11.47 59.21 8.56
CA ARG A 524 -10.56 58.79 9.61
C ARG A 524 -9.36 59.74 9.69
N GLU A 525 -8.95 60.06 10.91
CA GLU A 525 -7.68 60.75 11.13
C GLU A 525 -6.52 59.80 10.83
N ARG A 526 -5.59 60.22 9.96
CA ARG A 526 -4.53 59.36 9.40
C ARG A 526 -3.63 58.72 10.47
N ASN A 527 -3.41 59.42 11.60
CA ASN A 527 -2.51 58.93 12.65
C ASN A 527 -3.16 57.88 13.56
N THR A 528 -4.44 57.55 13.38
CA THR A 528 -5.15 56.66 14.32
C THR A 528 -4.91 55.18 14.07
N ILE A 529 -4.75 54.40 15.14
CA ILE A 529 -4.72 52.94 15.13
C ILE A 529 -6.06 52.42 15.65
N GLY A 530 -6.75 51.63 14.85
CA GLY A 530 -8.14 51.27 15.12
C GLY A 530 -8.21 49.90 15.77
N PHE A 531 -9.15 49.73 16.70
CA PHE A 531 -9.38 48.47 17.38
C PHE A 531 -10.84 48.06 17.27
N SER A 532 -11.04 46.86 16.75
CA SER A 532 -12.34 46.21 16.61
C SER A 532 -12.32 44.85 17.29
N THR A 533 -13.26 44.65 18.22
CA THR A 533 -13.26 43.48 19.10
C THR A 533 -14.52 42.64 18.91
N ILE A 534 -14.34 41.34 18.69
CA ILE A 534 -15.41 40.35 18.54
C ILE A 534 -15.33 39.33 19.68
N ARG A 535 -16.47 39.05 20.31
CA ARG A 535 -16.61 38.00 21.34
C ARG A 535 -17.71 37.05 20.91
N GLY A 536 -17.35 35.81 20.59
CA GLY A 536 -18.31 34.87 20.01
C GLY A 536 -17.84 33.43 20.02
N GLY A 537 -18.80 32.51 20.18
CA GLY A 537 -18.57 31.08 20.07
C GLY A 537 -17.45 30.56 20.99
N ASP A 538 -16.67 29.64 20.42
CA ASP A 538 -15.51 28.93 20.97
C ASP A 538 -14.18 29.38 20.31
N VAL A 539 -14.16 30.55 19.67
CA VAL A 539 -12.98 31.10 18.99
C VAL A 539 -11.80 31.15 19.96
N VAL A 540 -10.75 30.36 19.68
CA VAL A 540 -9.56 30.30 20.55
C VAL A 540 -8.81 31.62 20.53
N GLY A 541 -8.63 32.19 19.34
CA GLY A 541 -8.06 33.50 19.09
C GLY A 541 -7.85 33.72 17.60
N GLU A 542 -8.40 34.80 17.07
CA GLU A 542 -8.16 35.28 15.71
C GLU A 542 -7.79 36.76 15.78
N HIS A 543 -6.71 37.12 15.11
CA HIS A 543 -6.16 38.47 15.13
C HIS A 543 -5.76 38.85 13.72
N THR A 544 -6.36 39.93 13.23
CA THR A 544 -6.13 40.47 11.89
C THR A 544 -5.66 41.91 12.02
N VAL A 545 -4.57 42.25 11.34
CA VAL A 545 -4.21 43.65 11.08
C VAL A 545 -4.46 43.95 9.62
N MET A 546 -5.28 44.96 9.37
CA MET A 546 -5.60 45.45 8.04
C MET A 546 -4.86 46.75 7.78
N PHE A 547 -4.20 46.82 6.62
CA PHE A 547 -3.65 48.04 6.05
C PHE A 547 -4.51 48.39 4.83
N ILE A 548 -5.23 49.50 4.90
CA ILE A 548 -6.29 49.87 3.96
C ILE A 548 -5.83 51.12 3.20
N GLY A 549 -5.50 50.97 1.92
CA GLY A 549 -5.14 52.07 1.02
C GLY A 549 -6.21 52.34 -0.02
N ASP A 550 -5.99 53.36 -0.85
CA ASP A 550 -6.88 53.65 -1.96
C ASP A 550 -6.74 52.59 -3.07
N GLY A 551 -7.76 51.76 -3.24
CA GLY A 551 -7.81 50.73 -4.29
C GLY A 551 -7.15 49.39 -3.92
N GLU A 552 -6.55 49.27 -2.74
CA GLU A 552 -5.96 48.03 -2.26
C GLU A 552 -6.10 47.83 -0.75
N ARG A 553 -5.92 46.58 -0.32
CA ARG A 553 -6.02 46.20 1.08
C ARG A 553 -5.11 45.02 1.37
N LEU A 554 -4.21 45.18 2.33
CA LEU A 554 -3.37 44.11 2.86
C LEU A 554 -3.91 43.65 4.21
N GLU A 555 -4.07 42.35 4.38
CA GLU A 555 -4.54 41.74 5.63
C GLU A 555 -3.51 40.72 6.12
N ILE A 556 -3.07 40.88 7.37
CA ILE A 556 -2.20 39.93 8.05
C ILE A 556 -3.00 39.29 9.18
N THR A 557 -3.32 38.01 9.02
CA THR A 557 -4.24 37.29 9.91
C THR A 557 -3.58 36.08 10.55
N HIS A 558 -3.65 35.98 11.87
CA HIS A 558 -3.33 34.78 12.64
C HIS A 558 -4.61 34.14 13.19
N ARG A 559 -4.75 32.83 13.01
CA ARG A 559 -5.87 32.02 13.52
C ARG A 559 -5.36 30.86 14.36
N ALA A 560 -5.68 30.86 15.65
CA ALA A 560 -5.40 29.73 16.53
C ALA A 560 -6.57 28.74 16.50
N SER A 561 -6.29 27.47 16.22
CA SER A 561 -7.25 26.36 16.35
C SER A 561 -7.10 25.59 17.66
N SER A 562 -5.98 25.76 18.37
CA SER A 562 -5.69 25.06 19.61
C SER A 562 -4.84 25.90 20.56
N ARG A 563 -5.13 25.81 21.86
CA ARG A 563 -4.30 26.39 22.92
C ARG A 563 -2.97 25.66 23.10
N MET A 564 -2.83 24.45 22.57
CA MET A 564 -1.60 23.66 22.63
C MET A 564 -0.41 24.38 21.99
N ASN A 565 -0.66 25.26 21.01
CA ASN A 565 0.37 26.05 20.34
C ASN A 565 1.16 26.92 21.33
N PHE A 566 0.52 27.43 22.38
CA PHE A 566 1.18 28.24 23.40
C PHE A 566 2.07 27.37 24.31
N ALA A 567 1.58 26.19 24.70
CA ALA A 567 2.35 25.24 25.51
C ALA A 567 3.59 24.73 24.76
N LEU A 568 3.44 24.34 23.49
CA LEU A 568 4.56 23.94 22.63
C LEU A 568 5.59 25.05 22.44
N GLY A 569 5.12 26.30 22.34
CA GLY A 569 5.97 27.48 22.33
C GLY A 569 6.80 27.64 23.60
N ALA A 570 6.18 27.46 24.76
CA ALA A 570 6.89 27.48 26.05
C ALA A 570 7.92 26.35 26.15
N LEU A 571 7.60 25.13 25.69
CA LEU A 571 8.57 24.02 25.65
C LEU A 571 9.73 24.32 24.68
N ARG A 572 9.47 24.98 23.55
CA ARG A 572 10.53 25.50 22.66
C ARG A 572 11.42 26.52 23.36
N ALA A 573 10.84 27.43 24.14
CA ALA A 573 11.59 28.41 24.92
C ALA A 573 12.50 27.72 25.96
N VAL A 574 11.99 26.70 26.67
CA VAL A 574 12.79 25.89 27.60
C VAL A 574 14.00 25.28 26.90
N ARG A 575 13.79 24.59 25.77
CA ARG A 575 14.88 24.01 24.97
C ARG A 575 15.91 25.04 24.52
N HIS A 576 15.46 26.25 24.21
CA HIS A 576 16.34 27.32 23.78
C HIS A 576 17.22 27.86 24.92
N ILE A 577 16.69 28.01 26.14
CA ILE A 577 17.39 28.70 27.23
C ILE A 577 18.10 27.80 28.24
N HIS A 578 17.78 26.50 28.30
CA HIS A 578 18.30 25.59 29.32
C HIS A 578 19.84 25.63 29.45
N ASN A 579 20.56 25.80 28.34
CA ASN A 579 22.04 25.89 28.30
C ASN A 579 22.56 27.23 27.75
N LYS A 580 21.79 28.31 27.89
CA LYS A 580 22.21 29.65 27.47
C LYS A 580 22.94 30.39 28.59
N ALA A 581 23.75 31.37 28.20
CA ALA A 581 24.32 32.31 29.16
C ALA A 581 23.22 33.22 29.75
N PRO A 582 23.44 33.80 30.93
CA PRO A 582 22.57 34.85 31.48
C PRO A 582 22.25 35.90 30.42
N GLY A 583 20.99 36.27 30.35
CA GLY A 583 20.50 37.23 29.38
C GLY A 583 18.99 37.17 29.19
N LYS A 584 18.47 38.18 28.50
CA LYS A 584 17.07 38.29 28.12
C LYS A 584 16.86 37.69 26.73
N TYR A 585 15.99 36.70 26.67
CA TYR A 585 15.56 36.02 25.45
C TYR A 585 14.05 36.23 25.26
N SER A 586 13.58 36.08 24.03
CA SER A 586 12.17 36.18 23.65
C SER A 586 11.88 35.30 22.44
N MET A 587 10.61 35.17 22.07
CA MET A 587 10.23 34.48 20.84
C MET A 587 10.84 35.11 19.59
N GLN A 588 11.07 36.43 19.58
CA GLN A 588 11.77 37.11 18.49
C GLN A 588 13.22 36.63 18.38
N THR A 589 13.94 36.59 19.51
CA THR A 589 15.33 36.07 19.53
C THR A 589 15.42 34.57 19.21
N LEU A 590 14.37 33.79 19.52
CA LEU A 590 14.32 32.35 19.23
C LEU A 590 14.06 32.09 17.74
N LEU A 591 13.31 32.96 17.10
CA LEU A 591 12.90 32.83 15.69
C LEU A 591 13.84 33.58 14.74
N ASP A 592 14.84 34.29 15.26
CA ASP A 592 15.76 35.16 14.51
C ASP A 592 15.02 36.21 13.66
N ILE A 593 13.98 36.85 14.23
CA ILE A 593 13.14 37.87 13.56
C ILE A 593 13.12 39.22 14.26
#